data_AF-T0ZP05-F1
#
_entry.id   AF-T0ZP05-F1
#
_cell.length_a   1.000
_cell.length_b   1.000
_cell.length_c   1.000
_cell.angle_alpha   90.00
_cell.angle_beta   90.00
_cell.angle_gamma   90.00
#
_symmetry.space_group_name_H-M   'P 1'
#
loop_
_entity.id
_entity.type
_entity.pdbx_description
1 polymer ?
#
loop_
_entity_poly.entity_id
_entity_poly.type
_entity_poly.pdbx_seq_one_letter_code
_entity_poly.pdbx_strand_id
1 'polypeptide(L)'
;MNRNVASLVTPPRVVQPEMRVLDPAEARHLCAVAAEDAAHGVLPILAVTTGMREGEMLALRWRDVDLERGSLAVTGTLQRVRGVGLVRGEPKTARSRRQVRLTPTAIAALKPQQGTQAAARLVAGDRWGNGDWVFAGRAGAALNADKVRVDWHRLCPQAGLPE
;
A
#
# COMPACT_ATOMS: atom_id res chain seq x y z
N MET A 1 2.98 -40.06 26.85
CA MET A 1 2.00 -38.96 27.05
C MET A 1 2.78 -37.65 27.18
N ASN A 2 2.74 -36.78 26.17
CA ASN A 2 3.43 -35.48 26.25
C ASN A 2 2.46 -34.45 26.82
N ARG A 3 2.60 -34.08 28.10
CA ARG A 3 1.74 -33.11 28.77
C ARG A 3 2.21 -31.71 28.42
N ASN A 4 1.39 -30.94 27.70
CA ASN A 4 1.68 -29.54 27.45
C ASN A 4 1.46 -28.75 28.75
N VAL A 5 2.54 -28.40 29.45
CA VAL A 5 2.49 -27.66 30.72
C VAL A 5 1.99 -26.23 30.52
N ALA A 6 2.18 -25.65 29.32
CA ALA A 6 1.70 -24.31 29.00
C ALA A 6 0.18 -24.20 28.91
N SER A 7 -0.55 -25.31 28.76
CA SER A 7 -2.02 -25.30 28.79
C SER A 7 -2.60 -25.27 30.21
N LEU A 8 -1.75 -25.32 31.25
CA LEU A 8 -2.17 -25.31 32.66
C LEU A 8 -2.21 -23.92 33.29
N VAL A 9 -1.79 -22.89 32.55
CA VAL A 9 -1.69 -21.52 33.05
C VAL A 9 -2.39 -20.59 32.08
N THR A 10 -3.21 -19.69 32.60
CA THR A 10 -3.78 -18.61 31.80
C THR A 10 -2.67 -17.59 31.52
N PRO A 11 -2.30 -17.35 30.25
CA PRO A 11 -1.29 -16.35 29.94
C PRO A 11 -1.72 -14.97 30.47
N PRO A 12 -0.78 -14.16 31.00
CA PRO A 12 -1.10 -12.84 31.50
C PRO A 12 -1.71 -12.01 30.38
N ARG A 13 -2.62 -11.11 30.74
CA ARG A 13 -3.29 -10.24 29.77
C ARG A 13 -2.22 -9.37 29.09
N VAL A 14 -2.02 -9.58 27.79
CA VAL A 14 -1.21 -8.69 26.97
C VAL A 14 -1.95 -7.35 26.88
N VAL A 15 -1.42 -6.33 27.54
CA VAL A 15 -1.92 -4.95 27.37
C VAL A 15 -1.41 -4.49 26.01
N GLN A 16 -2.32 -4.35 25.05
CA GLN A 16 -1.96 -3.76 23.76
C GLN A 16 -1.93 -2.24 23.93
N PRO A 17 -0.82 -1.57 23.60
CA PRO A 17 -0.78 -0.12 23.61
C PRO A 17 -1.86 0.44 22.67
N GLU A 18 -2.50 1.54 23.08
CA GLU A 18 -3.51 2.20 22.26
C GLU A 18 -2.87 2.75 20.97
N MET A 19 -3.51 2.51 19.84
CA MET A 19 -2.98 2.93 18.54
C MET A 19 -3.17 4.44 18.40
N ARG A 20 -2.05 5.18 18.25
CA ARG A 20 -2.09 6.61 17.91
C ARG A 20 -2.71 6.79 16.53
N VAL A 21 -3.77 7.58 16.46
CA VAL A 21 -4.41 7.98 15.19
C VAL A 21 -3.92 9.36 14.79
N LEU A 22 -3.80 9.58 13.48
CA LEU A 22 -3.48 10.90 12.94
C LEU A 22 -4.68 11.83 13.10
N ASP A 23 -4.43 13.05 13.54
CA ASP A 23 -5.45 14.10 13.44
C ASP A 23 -5.56 14.63 11.98
N PRO A 24 -6.62 15.40 11.64
CA PRO A 24 -6.79 15.91 10.29
C PRO A 24 -5.71 16.88 9.81
N ALA A 25 -5.00 17.59 10.69
CA ALA A 25 -3.88 18.44 10.32
C ALA A 25 -2.64 17.60 10.01
N GLU A 26 -2.34 16.61 10.84
CA GLU A 26 -1.25 15.64 10.61
C GLU A 26 -1.46 14.86 9.31
N ALA A 27 -2.67 14.38 9.05
CA ALA A 27 -2.98 13.65 7.81
C ALA A 27 -2.80 14.53 6.55
N ARG A 28 -3.19 15.81 6.63
CA ARG A 28 -2.97 16.78 5.54
C ARG A 28 -1.49 17.07 5.33
N HIS A 29 -0.73 17.25 6.42
CA HIS A 29 0.69 17.50 6.35
C HIS A 29 1.45 16.29 5.78
N LEU A 30 1.12 15.08 6.22
CA LEU A 30 1.62 13.83 5.65
C LEU A 30 1.36 13.75 4.14
N CYS A 31 0.16 14.09 3.68
CA CYS A 31 -0.15 14.11 2.25
C CYS A 31 0.69 15.14 1.48
N ALA A 32 0.96 16.31 2.07
CA ALA A 32 1.78 17.34 1.45
C ALA A 32 3.24 16.89 1.31
N VAL A 33 3.83 16.36 2.39
CA VAL A 33 5.20 15.81 2.37
C VAL A 33 5.30 14.63 1.40
N ALA A 34 4.32 13.73 1.42
CA ALA A 34 4.31 12.59 0.53
C ALA A 34 4.13 12.98 -0.95
N ALA A 35 3.46 14.09 -1.27
CA ALA A 35 3.33 14.55 -2.65
C ALA A 35 4.69 14.94 -3.28
N GLU A 36 5.68 15.29 -2.45
CA GLU A 36 7.04 15.61 -2.90
C GLU A 36 7.96 14.38 -2.98
N ASP A 37 7.50 13.21 -2.48
CA ASP A 37 8.28 11.98 -2.47
C ASP A 37 8.19 11.22 -3.79
N ALA A 38 9.25 11.33 -4.60
CA ALA A 38 9.35 10.67 -5.89
C ALA A 38 9.45 9.13 -5.83
N ALA A 39 9.61 8.53 -4.63
CA ALA A 39 9.68 7.09 -4.48
C ALA A 39 8.29 6.45 -4.41
N HIS A 40 7.61 6.55 -3.28
CA HIS A 40 6.31 5.90 -3.06
C HIS A 40 5.32 6.79 -2.31
N GLY A 41 5.47 8.11 -2.41
CA GLY A 41 4.60 9.10 -1.77
C GLY A 41 3.11 8.99 -2.10
N VAL A 42 2.76 8.37 -3.23
CA VAL A 42 1.36 8.13 -3.59
C VAL A 42 0.68 7.10 -2.66
N LEU A 43 1.43 6.18 -2.04
CA LEU A 43 0.89 5.18 -1.11
C LEU A 43 0.19 5.83 0.11
N PRO A 44 0.85 6.68 0.91
CA PRO A 44 0.21 7.31 2.06
C PRO A 44 -0.95 8.24 1.64
N ILE A 45 -0.84 8.93 0.50
CA ILE A 45 -1.96 9.74 -0.03
C ILE A 45 -3.19 8.86 -0.29
N LEU A 46 -3.01 7.71 -0.97
CA LEU A 46 -4.10 6.78 -1.19
C LEU A 46 -4.61 6.18 0.12
N ALA A 47 -3.73 5.80 1.05
CA ALA A 47 -4.12 5.23 2.34
C ALA A 47 -5.05 6.19 3.10
N VAL A 48 -4.65 7.45 3.22
CA VAL A 48 -5.41 8.49 3.94
C VAL A 48 -6.74 8.81 3.24
N THR A 49 -6.74 8.91 1.92
CA THR A 49 -7.93 9.39 1.17
C THR A 49 -8.93 8.29 0.84
N THR A 50 -8.51 7.02 0.83
CA THR A 50 -9.36 5.89 0.42
C THR A 50 -9.64 4.88 1.52
N GLY A 51 -8.84 4.88 2.60
CA GLY A 51 -8.94 3.88 3.67
C GLY A 51 -8.69 2.44 3.22
N MET A 52 -8.02 2.24 2.08
CA MET A 52 -7.68 0.91 1.58
C MET A 52 -6.64 0.23 2.48
N ARG A 53 -6.74 -1.09 2.60
CA ARG A 53 -5.70 -1.88 3.28
C ARG A 53 -4.44 -1.91 2.44
N GLU A 54 -3.27 -1.98 3.09
CA GLU A 54 -1.98 -2.02 2.40
C GLU A 54 -1.92 -3.10 1.31
N GLY A 55 -2.30 -4.34 1.63
CA GLY A 55 -2.32 -5.41 0.63
C GLY A 55 -3.28 -5.17 -0.54
N GLU A 56 -4.39 -4.45 -0.33
CA GLU A 56 -5.32 -4.04 -1.39
C GLU A 56 -4.65 -3.02 -2.32
N MET A 57 -3.97 -2.01 -1.74
CA MET A 57 -3.24 -1.00 -2.51
C MET A 57 -2.09 -1.62 -3.31
N LEU A 58 -1.29 -2.48 -2.68
CA LEU A 58 -0.17 -3.17 -3.35
C LEU A 58 -0.62 -4.14 -4.44
N ALA A 59 -1.87 -4.60 -4.40
CA ALA A 59 -2.45 -5.44 -5.45
C ALA A 59 -3.08 -4.67 -6.61
N LEU A 60 -3.16 -3.34 -6.53
CA LEU A 60 -3.77 -2.51 -7.56
C LEU A 60 -3.02 -2.64 -8.87
N ARG A 61 -3.81 -2.74 -9.94
CA ARG A 61 -3.31 -2.71 -11.32
C ARG A 61 -3.82 -1.48 -12.03
N TRP A 62 -3.07 -0.95 -13.00
CA TRP A 62 -3.49 0.24 -13.75
C TRP A 62 -4.82 0.01 -14.46
N ARG A 63 -5.07 -1.20 -14.98
CA ARG A 63 -6.38 -1.56 -15.54
C ARG A 63 -7.56 -1.49 -14.56
N ASP A 64 -7.31 -1.50 -13.26
CA ASP A 64 -8.33 -1.39 -12.21
C ASP A 64 -8.53 0.08 -11.76
N VAL A 65 -7.81 1.04 -12.36
CA VAL A 65 -7.85 2.47 -12.00
C VAL A 65 -8.37 3.29 -13.18
N ASP A 66 -9.44 4.02 -12.95
CA ASP A 66 -10.02 4.97 -13.89
C ASP A 66 -9.81 6.40 -13.36
N LEU A 67 -8.74 7.03 -13.85
CA LEU A 67 -8.37 8.39 -13.45
C LEU A 67 -9.30 9.46 -14.04
N GLU A 68 -10.02 9.14 -15.13
CA GLU A 68 -10.96 10.07 -15.76
C GLU A 68 -12.26 10.14 -14.98
N ARG A 69 -12.79 8.98 -14.59
CA ARG A 69 -14.00 8.86 -13.76
C ARG A 69 -13.72 9.06 -12.26
N GLY A 70 -12.44 9.15 -11.89
CA GLY A 70 -12.01 9.34 -10.51
C GLY A 70 -12.38 8.17 -9.62
N SER A 71 -12.12 6.95 -10.05
CA SER A 71 -12.44 5.75 -9.28
C SER A 71 -11.46 4.61 -9.52
N LEU A 72 -11.39 3.66 -8.59
CA LEU A 72 -10.68 2.41 -8.75
C LEU A 72 -11.51 1.23 -8.27
N ALA A 73 -11.14 0.03 -8.70
CA ALA A 73 -11.73 -1.22 -8.24
C ALA A 73 -10.74 -2.01 -7.37
N VAL A 74 -11.19 -2.40 -6.17
CA VAL A 74 -10.44 -3.32 -5.31
C VAL A 74 -10.70 -4.76 -5.75
N THR A 75 -9.77 -5.34 -6.51
CA THR A 75 -9.95 -6.65 -7.14
C THR A 75 -9.02 -7.74 -6.59
N GLY A 76 -8.19 -7.42 -5.59
CA GLY A 76 -7.23 -8.37 -5.02
C GLY A 76 -6.54 -7.85 -3.77
N THR A 77 -5.73 -8.72 -3.19
CA THR A 77 -4.79 -8.39 -2.12
C THR A 77 -3.44 -9.02 -2.43
N LEU A 78 -2.35 -8.32 -2.12
CA LEU A 78 -0.99 -8.79 -2.28
C LEU A 78 -0.43 -9.08 -0.89
N GLN A 79 0.11 -10.29 -0.72
CA GLN A 79 0.68 -10.72 0.55
C GLN A 79 1.97 -11.50 0.31
N ARG A 80 2.90 -11.45 1.26
CA ARG A 80 4.10 -12.26 1.23
C ARG A 80 3.88 -13.59 1.95
N VAL A 81 4.03 -14.69 1.22
CA VAL A 81 3.92 -16.05 1.74
C VAL A 81 5.33 -16.63 1.89
N ARG A 82 5.66 -17.11 3.10
CA ARG A 82 6.98 -17.69 3.39
C ARG A 82 7.26 -18.87 2.46
N GLY A 83 8.43 -18.86 1.82
CA GLY A 83 8.85 -19.91 0.87
C GLY A 83 8.26 -19.79 -0.55
N VAL A 84 7.26 -18.91 -0.77
CA VAL A 84 6.62 -18.72 -2.09
C VAL A 84 6.92 -17.35 -2.68
N GLY A 85 7.01 -16.30 -1.83
CA GLY A 85 7.22 -14.93 -2.27
C GLY A 85 5.92 -14.11 -2.26
N LEU A 86 5.82 -13.12 -3.15
CA LEU A 86 4.62 -12.27 -3.25
C LEU A 86 3.52 -13.02 -4.01
N VAL A 87 2.36 -13.15 -3.37
CA VAL A 87 1.19 -13.83 -3.92
C VAL A 87 0.03 -12.85 -3.96
N ARG A 88 -0.57 -12.69 -5.14
CA ARG A 88 -1.82 -11.96 -5.30
C ARG A 88 -2.98 -12.93 -5.13
N GLY A 89 -3.80 -12.71 -4.11
CA GLY A 89 -5.04 -13.43 -3.87
C GLY A 89 -6.27 -12.60 -4.25
N GLU A 90 -7.42 -13.25 -4.24
CA GLU A 90 -8.70 -12.54 -4.25
C GLU A 90 -8.94 -11.85 -2.89
N PRO A 91 -9.75 -10.78 -2.84
CA PRO A 91 -10.15 -10.21 -1.56
C PRO A 91 -10.85 -11.25 -0.70
N LYS A 92 -10.60 -11.22 0.62
CA LYS A 92 -11.06 -12.24 1.59
C LYS A 92 -12.56 -12.52 1.54
N THR A 93 -13.38 -11.59 1.04
CA THR A 93 -14.82 -11.75 0.88
C THR A 93 -15.32 -11.07 -0.41
N ALA A 94 -16.46 -11.52 -0.94
CA ALA A 94 -17.10 -10.86 -2.09
C ALA A 94 -17.41 -9.37 -1.82
N ARG A 95 -17.79 -9.03 -0.57
CA ARG A 95 -18.03 -7.65 -0.11
C ARG A 95 -16.78 -6.77 -0.15
N SER A 96 -15.58 -7.37 -0.13
CA SER A 96 -14.32 -6.64 -0.25
C SER A 96 -14.02 -6.20 -1.68
N ARG A 97 -14.67 -6.80 -2.70
CA ARG A 97 -14.66 -6.28 -4.07
C ARG A 97 -15.56 -5.06 -4.14
N ARG A 98 -14.96 -3.87 -4.23
CA ARG A 98 -15.68 -2.60 -4.20
C ARG A 98 -15.05 -1.59 -5.15
N GLN A 99 -15.87 -0.65 -5.60
CA GLN A 99 -15.38 0.57 -6.22
C GLN A 99 -15.06 1.59 -5.13
N VAL A 100 -13.94 2.30 -5.27
CA VAL A 100 -13.52 3.38 -4.38
C VAL A 100 -13.37 4.64 -5.21
N ARG A 101 -13.97 5.75 -4.73
CA ARG A 101 -13.80 7.05 -5.37
C ARG A 101 -12.42 7.61 -5.02
N LEU A 102 -11.76 8.19 -6.00
CA LEU A 102 -10.50 8.89 -5.84
C LEU A 102 -10.78 10.36 -5.60
N THR A 103 -10.09 10.94 -4.61
CA THR A 103 -10.10 12.39 -4.40
C THR A 103 -9.27 13.09 -5.48
N PRO A 104 -9.48 14.40 -5.73
CA PRO A 104 -8.63 15.17 -6.64
C PRO A 104 -7.14 15.06 -6.29
N THR A 105 -6.80 15.05 -4.99
CA THR A 105 -5.43 14.86 -4.50
C THR A 105 -4.85 13.50 -4.91
N ALA A 106 -5.62 12.42 -4.76
CA ALA A 106 -5.17 11.09 -5.18
C ALA A 106 -4.97 11.00 -6.71
N ILE A 107 -5.87 11.61 -7.50
CA ILE A 107 -5.74 11.65 -8.96
C ILE A 107 -4.50 12.46 -9.37
N ALA A 108 -4.27 13.61 -8.73
CA ALA A 108 -3.10 14.46 -8.97
C ALA A 108 -1.79 13.75 -8.63
N ALA A 109 -1.78 12.87 -7.64
CA ALA A 109 -0.62 12.05 -7.27
C ALA A 109 -0.43 10.85 -8.22
N LEU A 110 -1.51 10.18 -8.65
CA LEU A 110 -1.44 9.00 -9.51
C LEU A 110 -1.04 9.33 -10.96
N LYS A 111 -1.44 10.49 -11.50
CA LYS A 111 -1.14 10.87 -12.89
C LYS A 111 0.37 10.94 -13.19
N PRO A 112 1.20 11.67 -12.41
CA PRO A 112 2.65 11.68 -12.59
C PRO A 112 3.27 10.29 -12.41
N GLN A 113 2.79 9.51 -11.44
CA GLN A 113 3.28 8.14 -11.23
C GLN A 113 3.06 7.26 -12.47
N GLN A 114 1.87 7.33 -13.09
CA GLN A 114 1.57 6.60 -14.31
C GLN A 114 2.54 6.97 -15.45
N GLY A 115 2.81 8.28 -15.62
CA GLY A 115 3.75 8.77 -16.62
C GLY A 115 5.20 8.33 -16.38
N THR A 116 5.68 8.48 -15.15
CA THR A 116 7.03 8.04 -14.73
C THR A 116 7.21 6.54 -14.93
N GLN A 117 6.20 5.74 -14.59
CA GLN A 117 6.24 4.30 -14.77
C GLN A 117 6.20 3.90 -16.24
N ALA A 118 5.41 4.58 -17.07
CA ALA A 118 5.41 4.36 -18.52
C ALA A 118 6.78 4.67 -19.13
N ALA A 119 7.41 5.77 -18.73
CA ALA A 119 8.79 6.09 -19.14
C ALA A 119 9.79 5.04 -18.66
N ALA A 120 9.70 4.59 -17.40
CA ALA A 120 10.56 3.54 -16.86
C ALA A 120 10.39 2.21 -17.61
N ARG A 121 9.16 1.87 -18.01
CA ARG A 121 8.85 0.69 -18.83
C ARG A 121 9.50 0.75 -20.21
N LEU A 122 9.46 1.91 -20.86
CA LEU A 122 10.13 2.12 -22.15
C LEU A 122 11.66 1.95 -22.01
N VAL A 123 12.26 2.48 -20.95
CA VAL A 123 13.70 2.36 -20.68
C VAL A 123 14.11 0.92 -20.32
N ALA A 124 13.26 0.21 -19.58
CA ALA A 124 13.54 -1.16 -19.16
C ALA A 124 13.41 -2.18 -20.30
N GLY A 125 12.52 -1.92 -21.27
CA GLY A 125 12.24 -2.82 -22.40
C GLY A 125 11.82 -4.20 -21.91
N ASP A 126 12.44 -5.25 -22.46
CA ASP A 126 12.16 -6.65 -22.12
C ASP A 126 12.48 -7.02 -20.66
N ARG A 127 13.25 -6.18 -19.95
CA ARG A 127 13.52 -6.37 -18.51
C ARG A 127 12.36 -5.92 -17.64
N TRP A 128 11.38 -5.20 -18.20
CA TRP A 128 10.17 -4.85 -17.49
C TRP A 128 9.31 -6.10 -17.31
N GLY A 129 9.08 -6.51 -16.06
CA GLY A 129 8.24 -7.66 -15.76
C GLY A 129 6.82 -7.50 -16.30
N ASN A 130 6.12 -8.62 -16.50
CA ASN A 130 4.76 -8.66 -17.06
C ASN A 130 3.66 -8.11 -16.11
N GLY A 131 4.03 -7.34 -15.09
CA GLY A 131 3.13 -6.78 -14.10
C GLY A 131 2.56 -5.43 -14.50
N ASP A 132 1.23 -5.29 -14.41
CA ASP A 132 0.50 -4.03 -14.58
C ASP A 132 0.28 -3.31 -13.24
N TRP A 133 1.26 -3.34 -12.33
CA TRP A 133 1.07 -2.86 -10.96
C TRP A 133 1.10 -1.34 -10.87
N VAL A 134 0.20 -0.74 -10.09
CA VAL A 134 0.27 0.69 -9.75
C VAL A 134 1.52 0.98 -8.93
N PHE A 135 1.83 0.12 -7.96
CA PHE A 135 3.02 0.20 -7.14
C PHE A 135 4.02 -0.87 -7.57
N ALA A 136 4.90 -0.49 -8.50
CA ALA A 136 5.93 -1.35 -9.05
C ALA A 136 7.33 -0.85 -8.66
N GLY A 137 8.26 -1.79 -8.46
CA GLY A 137 9.68 -1.47 -8.42
C GLY A 137 10.23 -1.09 -9.79
N ARG A 138 11.52 -0.75 -9.86
CA ARG A 138 12.19 -0.26 -11.09
C ARG A 138 12.14 -1.22 -12.28
N ALA A 139 11.90 -2.50 -12.05
CA ALA A 139 11.81 -3.54 -13.08
C ALA A 139 10.36 -4.04 -13.29
N GLY A 140 9.34 -3.32 -12.81
CA GLY A 140 7.93 -3.69 -13.03
C GLY A 140 7.40 -4.81 -12.12
N ALA A 141 8.21 -5.34 -11.21
CA ALA A 141 7.75 -6.27 -10.18
C ALA A 141 6.91 -5.55 -9.11
N ALA A 142 5.91 -6.23 -8.54
CA ALA A 142 5.08 -5.67 -7.50
C ALA A 142 5.92 -5.22 -6.28
N LEU A 143 5.54 -4.11 -5.68
CA LEU A 143 6.19 -3.60 -4.47
C LEU A 143 5.91 -4.53 -3.27
N ASN A 144 6.94 -4.81 -2.47
CA ASN A 144 6.82 -5.57 -1.23
C ASN A 144 6.43 -4.65 -0.06
N ALA A 145 5.53 -5.11 0.80
CA ALA A 145 5.16 -4.46 2.06
C ALA A 145 6.38 -4.11 2.94
N ASP A 146 7.43 -4.93 2.93
CA ASP A 146 8.68 -4.61 3.65
C ASP A 146 9.28 -3.26 3.18
N LYS A 147 9.20 -2.97 1.87
CA LYS A 147 9.69 -1.70 1.31
C LYS A 147 8.78 -0.54 1.68
N VAL A 148 7.46 -0.76 1.71
CA VAL A 148 6.49 0.24 2.18
C VAL A 148 6.81 0.67 3.60
N ARG A 149 7.07 -0.30 4.49
CA ARG A 149 7.45 -0.02 5.87
C ARG A 149 8.75 0.80 5.98
N VAL A 150 9.77 0.47 5.17
CA VAL A 150 11.01 1.26 5.13
C VAL A 150 10.74 2.69 4.66
N ASP A 151 9.92 2.88 3.63
CA ASP A 151 9.57 4.22 3.14
C ASP A 151 8.71 4.99 4.14
N TRP A 152 7.83 4.30 4.86
CA TRP A 152 7.03 4.88 5.95
C TRP A 152 7.93 5.44 7.06
N HIS A 153 8.88 4.66 7.59
CA HIS A 153 9.81 5.13 8.61
C HIS A 153 10.70 6.29 8.14
N ARG A 154 10.99 6.37 6.83
CA ARG A 154 11.70 7.51 6.25
C ARG A 154 10.81 8.77 6.16
N LEU A 155 9.53 8.61 5.82
CA LEU A 155 8.58 9.71 5.62
C LEU A 155 8.02 10.27 6.93
N CYS A 156 7.80 9.44 7.95
CA CYS A 156 7.22 9.86 9.23
C CYS A 156 7.96 11.04 9.88
N PRO A 157 9.30 11.02 10.04
CA PRO A 157 10.03 12.15 10.62
C PRO A 157 9.91 13.43 9.79
N GLN A 158 9.84 13.31 8.46
CA GLN A 158 9.68 14.45 7.55
C GLN A 158 8.30 15.10 7.66
N ALA A 159 7.29 14.31 8.03
CA ALA A 159 5.94 14.76 8.33
C ALA A 159 5.72 15.09 9.82
N GLY A 160 6.79 15.15 10.63
CA GLY A 160 6.69 15.43 12.07
C GLY A 160 5.95 14.34 12.88
N LEU A 161 5.85 13.13 12.34
CA LEU A 161 5.18 12.00 12.99
C LEU A 161 6.19 11.15 13.77
N PRO A 162 5.81 10.63 14.95
CA PRO A 162 6.61 9.67 15.71
C PRO A 162 6.74 8.34 14.97
N GLU A 163 7.82 7.61 15.25
CA GLU A 163 8.10 6.26 14.71
C GLU A 163 7.16 5.17 15.22
#